data_AF-A0A1V3JQR2-F1
#
_entry.id   AF-A0A1V3JQR2-F1
#
_cell.length_a   1.000
_cell.length_b   1.000
_cell.length_c   1.000
_cell.angle_alpha   90.00
_cell.angle_beta   90.00
_cell.angle_gamma   90.00
#
_symmetry.space_group_name_H-M   'P 1'
#
loop_
_entity.id
_entity.type
_entity.pdbx_description
1 polymer ?
#
loop_
_entity_poly.entity_id
_entity_poly.type
_entity_poly.pdbx_seq_one_letter_code
_entity_poly.pdbx_strand_id
1 'polypeptide(L)'
;MAQYNQVHLNGRINATLPFWLNHNACLICQGSLTQTGKMRIRLNDEVAQGLKAGGMTERILIDLLKEMELEDSSAGLTLLPDGKMHLQAQIKGINVDKPTHHPITLNYSHQENIFELWDMIDYGAQFEQNLQYQLYKQLDYEKTP
;
A
#
# COMPACT_ATOMS: atom_id res chain seq x y z
N MET A 1 -6.99 16.59 -0.48
CA MET A 1 -6.69 15.33 -1.22
C MET A 1 -6.08 14.38 -0.21
N ALA A 2 -6.59 13.15 -0.09
CA ALA A 2 -6.02 12.18 0.86
C ALA A 2 -4.58 11.84 0.41
N GLN A 3 -3.60 12.10 1.27
CA GLN A 3 -2.18 11.87 0.97
C GLN A 3 -1.86 10.41 1.30
N TYR A 4 -1.87 9.55 0.29
CA TYR A 4 -1.66 8.10 0.42
C TYR A 4 -0.18 7.66 0.53
N ASN A 5 0.76 8.61 0.51
CA ASN A 5 2.20 8.33 0.56
C ASN A 5 2.74 8.33 2.00
N GLN A 6 2.18 7.47 2.85
CA GLN A 6 2.62 7.37 4.25
C GLN A 6 3.72 6.33 4.45
N VAL A 7 3.71 5.28 3.61
CA VAL A 7 4.66 4.16 3.64
C VAL A 7 5.13 3.89 2.22
N HIS A 8 6.43 3.75 2.03
CA HIS A 8 7.07 3.36 0.79
C HIS A 8 7.66 1.97 0.92
N LEU A 9 7.30 1.07 0.01
CA LEU A 9 7.92 -0.23 -0.14
C LEU A 9 8.62 -0.28 -1.49
N ASN A 10 9.92 -0.55 -1.50
CA ASN A 10 10.72 -0.69 -2.71
C ASN A 10 11.37 -2.07 -2.75
N GLY A 11 11.27 -2.73 -3.89
CA GLY A 11 12.01 -3.94 -4.23
C GLY A 11 11.21 -4.81 -5.19
N ARG A 12 11.52 -6.10 -5.24
CA ARG A 12 10.83 -7.04 -6.13
C ARG A 12 10.13 -8.11 -5.33
N ILE A 13 8.95 -8.47 -5.81
CA ILE A 13 8.16 -9.56 -5.26
C ILE A 13 7.77 -10.51 -6.39
N ASN A 14 7.69 -11.79 -6.07
CA ASN A 14 6.97 -12.77 -6.87
C ASN A 14 5.57 -12.91 -6.30
N ALA A 15 4.57 -13.01 -7.18
CA ALA A 15 3.19 -13.21 -6.78
C ALA A 15 2.59 -14.38 -7.57
N THR A 16 1.80 -15.20 -6.89
CA THR A 16 0.94 -16.21 -7.51
C THR A 16 -0.50 -15.92 -7.09
N LEU A 17 -1.35 -15.55 -8.05
CA LEU A 17 -2.74 -15.19 -7.81
C LEU A 17 -3.63 -16.07 -8.69
N PRO A 18 -4.10 -17.23 -8.18
CA PRO A 18 -4.95 -18.12 -8.95
C PRO A 18 -6.38 -17.57 -8.99
N PHE A 19 -6.83 -17.18 -10.18
CA PHE A 19 -8.16 -16.62 -10.39
C PHE A 19 -9.20 -17.70 -10.72
N TRP A 20 -10.38 -17.59 -10.09
CA TRP A 20 -11.49 -18.51 -10.24
C TRP A 20 -12.76 -17.74 -10.62
N LEU A 21 -13.10 -17.70 -11.91
CA LEU A 21 -14.20 -16.85 -12.41
C LEU A 21 -15.61 -17.41 -12.12
N ASN A 22 -15.73 -18.71 -11.88
CA ASN A 22 -17.01 -19.39 -11.65
C ASN A 22 -17.07 -20.09 -10.27
N HIS A 23 -16.25 -19.65 -9.31
CA HIS A 23 -16.19 -20.26 -7.99
C HIS A 23 -16.86 -19.37 -6.93
N ASN A 24 -17.88 -19.90 -6.25
CA ASN A 24 -18.71 -19.11 -5.35
C ASN A 24 -18.02 -18.75 -4.02
N ALA A 25 -16.91 -19.41 -3.66
CA ALA A 25 -16.24 -19.18 -2.38
C ALA A 25 -15.18 -18.06 -2.44
N CYS A 26 -14.46 -17.91 -3.55
CA CYS A 26 -13.40 -16.91 -3.73
C CYS A 26 -13.08 -16.71 -5.22
N LEU A 27 -12.73 -15.48 -5.58
CA LEU A 27 -12.15 -15.12 -6.88
C LEU A 27 -10.64 -15.37 -6.91
N ILE A 28 -9.94 -15.06 -5.81
CA ILE A 28 -8.54 -15.49 -5.61
C ILE A 28 -8.51 -16.31 -4.34
N CYS A 29 -8.14 -17.57 -4.47
CA CYS A 29 -8.07 -18.50 -3.36
C CYS A 29 -6.61 -18.81 -3.07
N GLN A 30 -6.13 -18.52 -1.86
CA GLN A 30 -4.75 -18.82 -1.46
C GLN A 30 -3.69 -18.18 -2.38
N GLY A 31 -3.91 -16.92 -2.75
CA GLY A 31 -2.87 -16.14 -3.41
C GLY A 31 -1.65 -15.97 -2.50
N SER A 32 -0.47 -15.87 -3.10
CA SER A 32 0.78 -15.70 -2.37
C SER A 32 1.63 -14.58 -2.95
N LEU A 33 2.33 -13.87 -2.07
CA LEU A 33 3.34 -12.88 -2.41
C LEU A 33 4.60 -13.23 -1.62
N THR A 34 5.76 -13.17 -2.27
CA THR A 34 7.05 -13.49 -1.65
C THR A 34 8.11 -12.51 -2.12
N GLN A 35 8.93 -12.05 -1.18
CA GLN A 35 10.08 -11.20 -1.48
C GLN A 35 11.03 -11.89 -2.45
N THR A 36 11.58 -11.12 -3.39
CA THR A 36 12.63 -11.57 -4.30
C THR A 36 13.73 -10.52 -4.35
N GLY A 37 14.90 -10.86 -3.83
CA GLY A 37 16.02 -9.91 -3.71
C GLY A 37 15.82 -8.92 -2.57
N LYS A 38 16.53 -7.79 -2.64
CA LYS A 38 16.51 -6.77 -1.58
C LYS A 38 15.22 -5.97 -1.62
N MET A 39 14.58 -5.83 -0.46
CA MET A 39 13.42 -4.99 -0.26
C MET A 39 13.67 -4.02 0.90
N ARG A 40 13.04 -2.85 0.83
CA ARG A 40 13.15 -1.82 1.85
C ARG A 40 11.81 -1.16 2.09
N ILE A 41 11.45 -0.98 3.36
CA ILE A 41 10.30 -0.19 3.78
C ILE A 41 10.82 1.12 4.37
N ARG A 42 10.17 2.23 4.02
CA ARG A 42 10.44 3.54 4.59
C ARG A 42 9.14 4.26 4.90
N LEU A 43 9.05 4.87 6.08
CA LEU A 43 7.98 5.81 6.40
C LEU A 43 8.31 7.19 5.82
N ASN A 44 7.29 7.90 5.35
CA ASN A 44 7.43 9.29 4.96
C ASN A 44 7.85 10.14 6.17
N ASP A 45 8.75 11.10 5.94
CA ASP A 45 9.30 11.97 6.97
C ASP A 45 8.21 12.79 7.69
N GLU A 46 7.14 13.19 7.01
CA GLU A 46 5.99 13.90 7.63
C GLU A 46 5.24 13.01 8.62
N VAL A 47 4.98 11.75 8.24
CA VAL A 47 4.34 10.74 9.09
C VAL A 47 5.25 10.38 10.25
N ALA A 48 6.55 10.26 9.99
CA ALA A 48 7.54 10.01 11.02
C ALA A 48 7.62 11.14 12.06
N GLN A 49 7.52 12.40 11.62
CA GLN A 49 7.48 13.56 12.51
C GLN A 49 6.18 13.63 13.30
N GLY A 50 5.03 13.39 12.67
CA GLY A 50 3.74 13.36 13.35
C GLY A 50 3.66 12.30 14.45
N LEU A 51 4.15 11.09 14.17
CA LEU A 51 4.19 10.01 15.16
C LEU A 51 5.22 10.27 16.27
N LYS A 52 6.34 10.95 16.00
CA LYS A 52 7.30 11.37 17.04
C LYS A 52 6.72 12.34 18.07
N ALA A 53 5.72 13.13 17.67
CA ALA A 53 5.01 14.04 18.57
C ALA A 53 4.01 13.30 19.50
N GLY A 54 3.80 12.00 19.28
CA GLY A 54 3.00 11.14 20.14
C GLY A 54 3.69 10.69 21.43
N GLY A 55 3.15 9.65 22.05
CA GLY A 55 3.66 9.06 23.27
C GLY A 55 4.92 8.20 23.07
N MET A 56 5.32 7.50 24.13
CA MET A 56 6.50 6.63 24.13
C MET A 56 6.36 5.49 23.09
N THR A 57 5.16 4.95 22.91
CA THR A 57 4.86 3.85 21.99
C THR A 57 5.05 4.25 20.53
N GLU A 58 4.57 5.43 20.15
CA GLU A 58 4.69 5.95 18.79
C GLU A 58 6.15 6.26 18.44
N ARG A 59 6.94 6.73 19.42
CA ARG A 59 8.38 6.93 19.24
C ARG A 59 9.13 5.63 19.03
N ILE A 60 8.75 4.55 19.73
CA ILE A 60 9.30 3.20 19.51
C ILE A 60 8.94 2.71 18.10
N LEU A 61 7.71 2.93 17.66
CA LEU A 61 7.26 2.55 16.31
C LEU A 61 8.06 3.28 15.22
N ILE A 62 8.34 4.57 15.40
CA ILE A 62 9.18 5.33 14.46
C ILE A 62 10.63 4.85 14.49
N ASP A 63 11.19 4.63 15.66
CA ASP A 63 12.54 4.09 15.80
C ASP A 63 12.67 2.68 15.20
N LEU A 64 11.56 1.96 15.06
CA LEU A 64 11.49 0.64 14.42
C LEU A 64 11.34 0.74 12.90
N LEU A 65 10.34 1.51 12.42
CA LEU A 65 9.82 1.44 11.06
C LEU A 65 10.29 2.56 10.13
N LYS A 66 11.01 3.58 10.63
CA LYS A 66 11.42 4.74 9.80
C LYS A 66 12.08 4.29 8.51
N GLU A 67 13.07 3.41 8.59
CA GLU A 67 13.67 2.74 7.44
C GLU A 67 14.14 1.33 7.82
N MET A 68 13.63 0.34 7.11
CA MET A 68 13.91 -1.08 7.35
C MET A 68 14.37 -1.78 6.07
N GLU A 69 15.51 -2.46 6.13
CA GLU A 69 15.90 -3.42 5.12
C GLU A 69 15.27 -4.78 5.45
N LEU A 70 14.51 -5.33 4.50
CA LEU A 70 13.77 -6.58 4.69
C LEU A 70 14.68 -7.76 4.40
N GLU A 71 14.72 -8.69 5.34
CA GLU A 71 15.42 -9.97 5.24
C GLU A 71 14.52 -11.02 4.58
N ASP A 72 13.23 -11.03 4.95
CA ASP A 72 12.24 -11.98 4.45
C ASP A 72 10.85 -11.33 4.52
N SER A 73 10.04 -11.53 3.48
CA SER A 73 8.67 -11.05 3.47
C SER A 73 7.79 -11.98 2.65
N SER A 74 6.68 -12.37 3.23
CA SER A 74 5.68 -13.20 2.58
C SER A 74 4.28 -12.76 2.97
N ALA A 75 3.33 -12.97 2.07
CA ALA A 75 1.94 -12.73 2.35
C ALA A 75 1.02 -13.76 1.66
N GLY A 76 -0.07 -14.08 2.33
CA GLY A 76 -1.21 -14.81 1.78
C GLY A 76 -2.38 -13.87 1.54
N LEU A 77 -3.08 -14.05 0.43
CA LEU A 77 -4.21 -13.23 0.01
C LEU A 77 -5.41 -14.11 -0.38
N THR A 78 -6.59 -13.76 0.09
CA THR A 78 -7.86 -14.29 -0.41
C THR A 78 -8.76 -13.14 -0.83
N LEU A 79 -9.36 -13.24 -2.02
CA LEU A 79 -10.34 -12.29 -2.53
C LEU A 79 -11.66 -13.00 -2.72
N LEU A 80 -12.71 -12.53 -2.05
CA LEU A 80 -14.06 -13.03 -2.17
C LEU A 80 -14.78 -12.44 -3.42
N PRO A 81 -15.85 -13.08 -3.91
CA PRO A 81 -16.58 -12.57 -5.08
C PRO A 81 -17.30 -11.23 -4.88
N ASP A 82 -17.51 -10.81 -3.63
CA ASP A 82 -18.08 -9.50 -3.28
C ASP A 82 -17.02 -8.39 -3.15
N GLY A 83 -15.76 -8.67 -3.54
CA GLY A 83 -14.66 -7.71 -3.52
C GLY A 83 -13.90 -7.64 -2.20
N LYS A 84 -14.38 -8.31 -1.14
CA LYS A 84 -13.67 -8.35 0.14
C LYS A 84 -12.37 -9.14 0.01
N MET A 85 -11.27 -8.44 0.23
CA MET A 85 -9.93 -8.98 0.24
C MET A 85 -9.46 -9.11 1.68
N HIS A 86 -8.81 -10.23 1.98
CA HIS A 86 -8.09 -10.46 3.23
C HIS A 86 -6.64 -10.81 2.93
N LEU A 87 -5.72 -10.02 3.48
CA LEU A 87 -4.27 -10.17 3.36
C LEU A 87 -3.67 -10.46 4.73
N GLN A 88 -2.80 -11.46 4.79
CA GLN A 88 -1.97 -11.74 5.95
C GLN A 88 -0.51 -11.75 5.52
N ALA A 89 0.29 -10.87 6.10
CA ALA A 89 1.70 -10.72 5.77
C ALA A 89 2.58 -10.93 7.01
N GLN A 90 3.74 -11.53 6.80
CA GLN A 90 4.84 -11.54 7.74
C GLN A 90 6.04 -10.87 7.09
N ILE A 91 6.58 -9.86 7.77
CA ILE A 91 7.72 -9.07 7.30
C ILE A 91 8.80 -9.14 8.37
N LYS A 92 9.98 -9.61 7.98
CA LYS A 92 11.18 -9.65 8.82
C LYS A 92 12.20 -8.70 8.24
N GLY A 93 12.87 -7.96 9.10
CA GLY A 93 13.91 -7.07 8.67
C GLY A 93 14.66 -6.44 9.82
N ILE A 94 15.56 -5.54 9.45
CA ILE A 94 16.41 -4.80 10.38
C ILE A 94 16.26 -3.30 10.13
N ASN A 95 16.31 -2.52 11.20
CA ASN A 95 16.37 -1.07 11.06
C ASN A 95 17.77 -0.67 10.55
N VAL A 96 17.83 0.18 9.52
CA VAL A 96 19.09 0.56 8.87
C VAL A 96 19.87 1.60 9.67
N ASP A 97 19.18 2.42 10.46
CA ASP A 97 19.72 3.58 11.18
C ASP A 97 20.21 3.25 12.61
N LYS A 98 19.96 2.03 13.12
CA LYS A 98 20.25 1.66 14.52
C LYS A 98 21.42 0.66 14.62
N PRO A 99 22.44 0.94 15.46
CA PRO A 99 23.66 0.13 15.58
C PRO A 99 23.43 -1.26 16.18
N THR A 100 22.26 -1.53 16.75
CA THR A 100 21.95 -2.79 17.41
C THR A 100 21.49 -3.89 16.45
N HIS A 101 21.12 -3.56 15.20
CA HIS A 101 20.64 -4.49 14.17
C HIS A 101 19.62 -5.53 14.69
N HIS A 102 18.80 -5.17 15.68
CA HIS A 102 17.85 -6.12 16.24
C HIS A 102 16.84 -6.56 15.18
N PRO A 103 16.61 -7.87 15.00
CA PRO A 103 15.65 -8.37 14.04
C PRO A 103 14.23 -7.99 14.47
N ILE A 104 13.48 -7.48 13.52
CA ILE A 104 12.11 -7.00 13.68
C ILE A 104 11.21 -7.96 12.91
N THR A 105 10.16 -8.45 13.55
CA THR A 105 9.11 -9.24 12.88
C THR A 105 7.78 -8.52 13.00
N LEU A 106 7.21 -8.14 11.87
CA LEU A 106 5.89 -7.52 11.76
C LEU A 106 4.92 -8.54 11.17
N ASN A 107 3.89 -8.89 11.94
CA ASN A 107 2.76 -9.67 11.44
C ASN A 107 1.61 -8.69 11.17
N TYR A 108 1.19 -8.58 9.92
CA TYR A 108 0.20 -7.62 9.46
C TYR A 108 -1.01 -8.35 8.88
N SER A 109 -2.20 -7.93 9.31
CA SER A 109 -3.46 -8.42 8.75
C SER A 109 -4.24 -7.21 8.24
N HIS A 110 -4.77 -7.32 7.04
CA HIS A 110 -5.49 -6.24 6.40
C HIS A 110 -6.71 -6.78 5.66
N GLN A 111 -7.81 -6.05 5.78
CA GLN A 111 -9.05 -6.35 5.11
C GLN A 111 -9.57 -5.08 4.44
N GLU A 112 -9.94 -5.20 3.18
CA GLU A 112 -10.39 -4.08 2.36
C GLU A 112 -11.40 -4.58 1.32
N ASN A 113 -12.34 -3.75 0.89
CA ASN A 113 -13.13 -4.06 -0.31
C ASN A 113 -12.41 -3.50 -1.54
N ILE A 114 -11.73 -4.37 -2.28
CA ILE A 114 -10.88 -3.93 -3.38
C ILE A 114 -11.70 -3.46 -4.60
N PHE A 115 -12.95 -3.88 -4.72
CA PHE A 115 -13.85 -3.41 -5.78
C PHE A 115 -14.30 -1.98 -5.49
N GLU A 116 -14.71 -1.69 -4.26
CA GLU A 116 -15.02 -0.32 -3.85
C GLU A 116 -13.80 0.60 -3.99
N LEU A 117 -12.60 0.12 -3.63
CA LEU A 117 -11.36 0.88 -3.80
C LEU A 117 -11.09 1.20 -5.27
N TRP A 118 -11.25 0.23 -6.17
CA TRP A 118 -11.09 0.47 -7.62
C TRP A 118 -12.14 1.43 -8.16
N ASP A 119 -13.40 1.27 -7.78
CA ASP A 119 -14.47 2.19 -8.16
C ASP A 119 -14.16 3.63 -7.71
N MET A 120 -13.60 3.82 -6.50
CA MET A 120 -13.16 5.13 -6.00
C MET A 120 -11.99 5.72 -6.81
N ILE A 121 -11.01 4.89 -7.19
CA ILE A 121 -9.86 5.32 -8.01
C ILE A 121 -10.34 5.72 -9.40
N ASP A 122 -11.18 4.91 -10.03
CA ASP A 122 -11.73 5.16 -11.35
C ASP A 122 -12.60 6.43 -11.35
N TYR A 123 -13.41 6.63 -10.31
CA TYR A 123 -14.18 7.86 -10.13
C TYR A 123 -13.27 9.10 -10.03
N GLY A 124 -12.20 9.02 -9.24
CA GLY A 124 -11.21 10.10 -9.12
C GLY A 124 -10.58 10.45 -10.47
N ALA A 125 -10.15 9.45 -11.24
CA ALA A 125 -9.59 9.65 -12.56
C ALA A 125 -10.60 10.26 -13.54
N GLN A 126 -11.85 9.80 -13.52
CA GLN A 126 -12.90 10.33 -14.38
C GLN A 126 -13.25 11.78 -14.01
N PHE A 127 -13.31 12.10 -12.72
CA PHE A 127 -13.52 13.46 -12.25
C PHE A 127 -12.42 14.40 -12.73
N GLU A 128 -11.15 14.02 -12.60
CA GLU A 128 -10.01 14.83 -13.07
C GLU A 128 -10.06 15.08 -14.58
N GLN A 129 -10.35 14.04 -15.37
CA GLN A 129 -10.51 14.15 -16.82
C GLN A 129 -11.64 15.11 -17.20
N ASN A 130 -12.79 15.01 -16.53
CA ASN A 130 -13.92 15.90 -16.77
C ASN A 130 -13.58 17.35 -16.43
N LEU A 131 -12.87 17.58 -15.33
CA LEU A 131 -12.42 18.91 -14.94
C LEU A 131 -11.44 19.50 -15.96
N GLN A 132 -10.45 18.72 -16.41
CA GLN A 132 -9.51 19.13 -17.46
C GLN A 132 -10.26 19.50 -18.74
N TYR A 133 -11.20 18.67 -19.18
CA TYR A 133 -11.99 18.92 -20.37
C TYR A 133 -12.80 20.23 -20.28
N GLN A 134 -13.42 20.51 -19.13
CA GLN A 134 -14.14 21.77 -18.89
C GLN A 134 -13.21 22.98 -18.96
N LEU A 135 -12.02 22.90 -18.34
CA LEU A 135 -11.02 23.97 -18.37
C LEU A 135 -10.49 24.23 -19.79
N TYR A 136 -10.17 23.18 -20.55
CA TYR A 136 -9.76 23.32 -21.95
C TYR A 136 -10.82 24.02 -22.79
N LYS A 137 -12.09 23.61 -22.63
CA LYS A 137 -13.20 24.23 -23.34
C LYS A 137 -13.32 25.72 -23.00
N GLN A 138 -13.23 26.11 -21.73
CA GLN A 138 -13.29 27.52 -21.33
C GLN A 138 -12.14 28.34 -21.93
N LEU A 139 -10.91 27.81 -21.93
CA LEU A 139 -9.74 28.47 -22.52
C LEU A 139 -9.82 28.60 -24.04
N ASP A 140 -10.45 27.66 -24.73
CA ASP A 140 -10.70 27.75 -26.17
C ASP A 140 -11.79 28.78 -26.49
N TYR A 141 -12.84 28.87 -25.67
CA TYR A 141 -13.86 29.91 -25.79
C TYR A 141 -13.32 31.33 -25.55
N GLU A 142 -12.33 31.51 -24.66
CA GLU A 142 -11.66 32.80 -24.43
C GLU A 142 -10.70 33.21 -25.56
N LYS A 143 -10.26 32.27 -26.42
CA LYS A 143 -9.35 32.55 -27.55
C LYS A 143 -10.07 32.88 -28.86
N THR A 144 -11.37 32.64 -28.95
CA THR A 144 -12.19 33.06 -30.10
C THR A 144 -12.78 34.45 -29.83
N PRO A 145 -12.49 35.46 -30.69
CA PRO A 145 -12.99 36.83 -30.55
C PRO A 145 -14.50 36.94 -30.75
#